data_AF-A0A966F525-F1
#
_entry.id   AF-A0A966F525-F1
#
_cell.length_a   1.000
_cell.length_b   1.000
_cell.length_c   1.000
_cell.angle_alpha   90.00
_cell.angle_beta   90.00
_cell.angle_gamma   90.00
#
_symmetry.space_group_name_H-M   'P 1'
#
loop_
_entity.id
_entity.type
_entity.pdbx_description
1 polymer ?
#
loop_
_entity_poly.entity_id
_entity_poly.type
_entity_poly.pdbx_seq_one_letter_code
_entity_poly.pdbx_strand_id
1 'polypeptide(L)'
;MTNLSNEKQNFSSLLSNSLKTIILLIMLSGLINFLIQEKKNPIKKASQHFISSLYGSPPLVMKGGNPYIRALMRTISASESNYLNPYHVIYSGKYVSDLSKHPDICVTIENGPNEGKCTTASGRYQFLNTTWAEKAAEYHPHPSKFLLWKDYSFEPEFQDEVLYKWLTDSHSWNTDITLLLEKGEIEQVLKLLSPTWTSLGYGIENNSMSQYLPQIYKKLLKEELANKT
;
A
#
# COMPACT_ATOMS: atom_id res chain seq x y z
N MET A 1 -29.17 73.73 -7.44
CA MET A 1 -27.87 73.05 -7.58
C MET A 1 -27.62 72.17 -6.35
N THR A 2 -28.09 70.93 -6.35
CA THR A 2 -27.72 69.86 -5.40
C THR A 2 -28.17 68.52 -6.01
N ASN A 3 -27.46 67.43 -5.70
CA ASN A 3 -27.69 66.02 -6.11
C ASN A 3 -26.91 65.46 -7.31
N LEU A 4 -25.57 65.52 -7.27
CA LEU A 4 -24.72 64.52 -7.94
C LEU A 4 -23.75 63.78 -6.99
N SER A 5 -23.57 64.25 -5.76
CA SER A 5 -22.59 63.69 -4.80
C SER A 5 -23.13 62.54 -3.95
N ASN A 6 -24.45 62.48 -3.71
CA ASN A 6 -25.07 61.51 -2.81
C ASN A 6 -25.21 60.10 -3.44
N GLU A 7 -25.26 60.02 -4.77
CA GLU A 7 -25.45 58.76 -5.51
C GLU A 7 -24.15 57.94 -5.60
N LYS A 8 -23.00 58.61 -5.74
CA LYS A 8 -21.67 57.98 -5.74
C LYS A 8 -21.30 57.35 -4.38
N GLN A 9 -21.68 57.99 -3.27
CA GLN A 9 -21.38 57.46 -1.94
C GLN A 9 -22.18 56.19 -1.63
N ASN A 10 -23.47 56.14 -1.97
CA ASN A 10 -24.30 54.94 -1.82
C ASN A 10 -23.84 53.80 -2.74
N PHE A 11 -23.43 54.09 -3.98
CA PHE A 11 -22.92 53.05 -4.89
C PHE A 11 -21.62 52.41 -4.38
N SER A 12 -20.71 53.21 -3.80
CA SER A 12 -19.44 52.72 -3.23
C SER A 12 -19.63 51.85 -1.98
N SER A 13 -20.62 52.16 -1.13
CA SER A 13 -20.92 51.38 0.08
C SER A 13 -21.66 50.07 -0.24
N LEU A 14 -22.55 50.09 -1.24
CA LEU A 14 -23.21 48.90 -1.80
C LEU A 14 -22.21 47.94 -2.48
N LEU A 15 -21.23 48.47 -3.23
CA LEU A 15 -20.13 47.68 -3.81
C LEU A 15 -19.21 47.08 -2.74
N SER A 16 -18.86 47.85 -1.70
CA SER A 16 -18.06 47.36 -0.57
C SER A 16 -18.77 46.23 0.18
N ASN A 17 -20.07 46.38 0.44
CA ASN A 17 -20.82 45.37 1.18
C ASN A 17 -21.07 44.11 0.34
N SER A 18 -21.37 44.24 -0.95
CA SER A 18 -21.52 43.10 -1.87
C SER A 18 -20.22 42.34 -2.09
N LEU A 19 -19.08 43.04 -2.19
CA LEU A 19 -17.78 42.39 -2.30
C LEU A 19 -17.41 41.63 -1.01
N LYS A 20 -17.74 42.17 0.17
CA LYS A 20 -17.55 41.48 1.45
C LYS A 20 -18.42 40.22 1.57
N THR A 21 -19.68 40.25 1.13
CA THR A 21 -20.53 39.04 1.10
C THR A 21 -20.03 38.00 0.11
N ILE A 22 -19.54 38.41 -1.07
CA ILE A 22 -18.97 37.49 -2.06
C ILE A 22 -17.71 36.81 -1.51
N ILE A 23 -16.79 37.55 -0.87
CA ILE A 23 -15.60 36.97 -0.26
C ILE A 23 -15.98 36.00 0.87
N LEU A 24 -16.96 36.35 1.71
CA LEU A 24 -17.44 35.47 2.77
C LEU A 24 -18.04 34.17 2.20
N LEU A 25 -18.82 34.25 1.12
CA LEU A 25 -19.39 33.09 0.43
C LEU A 25 -18.32 32.20 -0.22
N ILE A 26 -17.28 32.80 -0.81
CA ILE A 26 -16.14 32.05 -1.37
C ILE A 26 -15.39 31.32 -0.25
N MET A 27 -15.11 31.99 0.87
CA MET A 27 -14.44 31.39 2.03
C MET A 27 -15.31 30.28 2.65
N LEU A 28 -16.63 30.49 2.76
CA LEU A 28 -17.57 29.45 3.23
C LEU A 28 -17.62 28.26 2.27
N SER A 29 -17.63 28.50 0.95
CA SER A 29 -17.62 27.44 -0.06
C SER A 29 -16.30 26.66 -0.06
N GLY A 30 -15.17 27.33 0.19
CA GLY A 30 -13.86 26.72 0.37
C GLY A 30 -13.78 25.87 1.63
N LEU A 31 -14.31 26.36 2.75
CA LEU A 31 -14.44 25.61 4.02
C LEU A 31 -15.35 24.39 3.88
N ILE A 32 -16.48 24.52 3.19
CA ILE A 32 -17.40 23.41 2.91
C ILE A 32 -16.71 22.39 2.00
N ASN A 33 -16.02 22.81 0.94
CA ASN A 33 -15.27 21.89 0.07
C ASN A 33 -14.11 21.22 0.79
N PHE A 34 -13.42 21.92 1.70
CA PHE A 34 -12.36 21.37 2.54
C PHE A 34 -12.90 20.32 3.52
N LEU A 35 -13.98 20.62 4.24
CA LEU A 35 -14.65 19.68 5.15
C LEU A 35 -15.25 18.48 4.40
N ILE A 36 -15.74 18.68 3.17
CA ILE A 36 -16.22 17.60 2.30
C ILE A 36 -15.04 16.74 1.79
N GLN A 37 -13.90 17.34 1.45
CA GLN A 37 -12.69 16.58 1.09
C GLN A 37 -12.16 15.77 2.27
N GLU A 38 -12.11 16.38 3.46
CA GLU A 38 -11.64 15.74 4.68
C GLU A 38 -12.53 14.58 5.11
N LYS A 39 -13.86 14.65 4.89
CA LYS A 39 -14.78 13.51 5.10
C LYS A 39 -14.77 12.48 3.96
N LYS A 40 -14.51 12.86 2.71
CA LYS A 40 -14.46 11.92 1.57
C LYS A 40 -13.26 10.97 1.63
N ASN A 41 -12.12 11.44 2.13
CA ASN A 41 -10.91 10.64 2.27
C ASN A 41 -11.05 9.41 3.21
N PRO A 42 -11.56 9.55 4.46
CA PRO A 42 -11.76 8.41 5.36
C PRO A 42 -12.85 7.47 4.85
N ILE A 43 -13.91 7.96 4.17
CA ILE A 43 -14.96 7.12 3.59
C ILE A 43 -14.40 6.29 2.41
N LYS A 44 -13.57 6.87 1.53
CA LYS A 44 -12.88 6.13 0.47
C LYS A 44 -11.89 5.12 1.02
N LYS A 45 -11.13 5.47 2.07
CA LYS A 45 -10.19 4.57 2.73
C LYS A 45 -10.93 3.40 3.38
N ALA A 46 -12.03 3.67 4.08
CA ALA A 46 -12.88 2.65 4.69
C ALA A 46 -13.55 1.74 3.65
N SER A 47 -14.03 2.28 2.52
CA SER A 47 -14.64 1.48 1.46
C SER A 47 -13.61 0.64 0.69
N GLN A 48 -12.40 1.15 0.47
CA GLN A 48 -11.29 0.37 -0.08
C GLN A 48 -10.84 -0.74 0.87
N HIS A 49 -10.74 -0.46 2.17
CA HIS A 49 -10.46 -1.49 3.19
C HIS A 49 -11.59 -2.54 3.25
N PHE A 50 -12.85 -2.14 3.11
CA PHE A 50 -13.98 -3.06 3.11
C PHE A 50 -14.04 -3.94 1.86
N ILE A 51 -13.80 -3.38 0.66
CA ILE A 51 -13.77 -4.14 -0.59
C ILE A 51 -12.57 -5.10 -0.61
N SER A 52 -11.39 -4.64 -0.20
CA SER A 52 -10.20 -5.50 -0.11
C SER A 52 -10.32 -6.56 0.99
N SER A 53 -10.99 -6.27 2.12
CA SER A 53 -11.28 -7.28 3.14
C SER A 53 -12.34 -8.31 2.70
N LEU A 54 -13.32 -7.92 1.87
CA LEU A 54 -14.35 -8.84 1.37
C LEU A 54 -13.81 -9.77 0.28
N TYR A 55 -12.92 -9.27 -0.59
CA TYR A 55 -12.41 -10.02 -1.75
C TYR A 55 -11.02 -10.65 -1.53
N GLY A 56 -10.23 -10.19 -0.56
CA GLY A 56 -8.83 -10.56 -0.43
C GLY A 56 -7.96 -9.73 -1.39
N SER A 57 -6.64 -9.77 -1.17
CA SER A 57 -5.67 -9.03 -1.99
C SER A 57 -5.87 -9.31 -3.50
N PRO A 58 -5.75 -8.30 -4.41
CA PRO A 58 -5.93 -8.47 -5.86
C PRO A 58 -5.12 -9.64 -6.47
N PRO A 59 -5.37 -10.09 -7.71
CA PRO A 59 -4.50 -11.08 -8.36
C PRO A 59 -3.03 -10.61 -8.45
N LEU A 60 -2.11 -11.56 -8.54
CA LEU A 60 -0.69 -11.28 -8.83
C LEU A 60 -0.52 -10.88 -10.30
N VAL A 61 0.44 -10.01 -10.60
CA VAL A 61 0.84 -9.65 -11.96
C VAL A 61 1.74 -10.73 -12.55
N MET A 62 2.62 -11.35 -11.74
CA MET A 62 3.43 -12.47 -12.22
C MET A 62 2.56 -13.62 -12.76
N LYS A 63 3.03 -14.24 -13.84
CA LYS A 63 2.37 -15.40 -14.45
C LYS A 63 2.97 -16.71 -13.92
N GLY A 64 2.15 -17.77 -13.94
CA GLY A 64 2.57 -19.09 -13.46
C GLY A 64 2.95 -19.11 -11.98
N GLY A 65 3.74 -20.10 -11.58
CA GLY A 65 4.16 -20.32 -10.19
C GLY A 65 3.24 -21.28 -9.40
N ASN A 66 3.75 -21.79 -8.28
CA ASN A 66 3.01 -22.72 -7.42
C ASN A 66 1.82 -21.99 -6.76
N PRO A 67 0.58 -22.51 -6.87
CA PRO A 67 -0.62 -21.84 -6.34
C PRO A 67 -0.60 -21.66 -4.82
N TYR A 68 0.09 -22.52 -4.07
CA TYR A 68 0.27 -22.39 -2.62
C TYR A 68 1.11 -21.15 -2.29
N ILE A 69 2.23 -20.96 -2.99
CA ILE A 69 3.09 -19.78 -2.81
C ILE A 69 2.36 -18.52 -3.27
N ARG A 70 1.65 -18.57 -4.40
CA ARG A 70 0.88 -17.42 -4.90
C ARG A 70 -0.20 -16.98 -3.91
N ALA A 71 -0.91 -17.95 -3.30
CA ALA A 71 -1.88 -17.68 -2.26
C ALA A 71 -1.21 -17.05 -1.02
N LEU A 72 -0.04 -17.55 -0.62
CA LEU A 72 0.74 -16.98 0.48
C LEU A 72 1.15 -15.53 0.19
N MET A 73 1.63 -15.23 -1.02
CA MET A 73 1.98 -13.86 -1.43
C MET A 73 0.77 -12.92 -1.32
N ARG A 74 -0.41 -13.35 -1.79
CA ARG A 74 -1.65 -12.59 -1.65
C ARG A 74 -2.06 -12.42 -0.18
N THR A 75 -1.80 -13.41 0.68
CA THR A 75 -2.01 -13.30 2.14
C THR A 75 -1.05 -12.29 2.79
N ILE A 76 0.24 -12.29 2.42
CA ILE A 76 1.20 -11.28 2.91
C ILE A 76 0.72 -9.89 2.52
N SER A 77 0.32 -9.69 1.27
CA SER A 77 -0.24 -8.41 0.82
C SER A 77 -1.53 -8.01 1.54
N ALA A 78 -2.39 -8.95 1.92
CA ALA A 78 -3.58 -8.65 2.71
C ALA A 78 -3.24 -8.13 4.12
N SER A 79 -2.05 -8.45 4.64
CA SER A 79 -1.56 -7.92 5.92
C SER A 79 -0.81 -6.60 5.74
N GLU A 80 0.05 -6.53 4.73
CA GLU A 80 0.99 -5.42 4.52
C GLU A 80 0.39 -4.25 3.73
N SER A 81 -0.47 -4.54 2.76
CA SER A 81 -0.92 -3.56 1.75
C SER A 81 -2.34 -3.84 1.30
N ASN A 82 -3.29 -3.92 2.24
CA ASN A 82 -4.69 -4.21 1.94
C ASN A 82 -5.43 -3.04 1.24
N TYR A 83 -5.06 -2.78 -0.01
CA TYR A 83 -5.51 -1.69 -0.87
C TYR A 83 -5.86 -2.24 -2.26
N LEU A 84 -6.62 -1.47 -3.05
CA LEU A 84 -6.99 -1.85 -4.41
C LEU A 84 -5.80 -1.83 -5.40
N ASN A 85 -4.80 -0.99 -5.14
CA ASN A 85 -3.61 -0.87 -5.98
C ASN A 85 -2.34 -1.06 -5.14
N PRO A 86 -2.11 -2.27 -4.59
CA PRO A 86 -1.14 -2.49 -3.52
C PRO A 86 0.31 -2.24 -3.95
N TYR A 87 0.63 -2.43 -5.23
CA TYR A 87 1.98 -2.26 -5.79
C TYR A 87 2.53 -0.84 -5.72
N HIS A 88 1.65 0.15 -5.65
CA HIS A 88 2.02 1.56 -5.67
C HIS A 88 1.98 2.19 -4.27
N VAL A 89 1.65 1.44 -3.23
CA VAL A 89 1.41 1.97 -1.88
C VAL A 89 2.72 2.11 -1.10
N ILE A 90 2.92 3.25 -0.44
CA ILE A 90 3.94 3.43 0.62
C ILE A 90 3.29 3.35 2.00
N TYR A 91 4.08 3.15 3.05
CA TYR A 91 3.63 2.93 4.45
C TYR A 91 2.40 3.73 4.91
N SER A 92 2.31 5.03 4.59
CA SER A 92 1.17 5.87 4.99
C SER A 92 -0.15 5.61 4.22
N GLY A 93 -0.18 4.65 3.29
CA GLY A 93 -1.28 4.43 2.35
C GLY A 93 -1.30 5.42 1.17
N LYS A 94 -0.25 6.23 1.00
CA LYS A 94 -0.09 7.12 -0.17
C LYS A 94 0.38 6.30 -1.37
N TYR A 95 0.18 6.84 -2.57
CA TYR A 95 0.56 6.18 -3.82
C TYR A 95 1.74 6.89 -4.48
N VAL A 96 2.63 6.11 -5.09
CA VAL A 96 3.67 6.57 -6.02
C VAL A 96 3.35 6.09 -7.43
N SER A 97 3.84 6.79 -8.45
CA SER A 97 3.62 6.43 -9.86
C SER A 97 4.85 5.89 -10.56
N ASP A 98 6.04 6.31 -10.13
CA ASP A 98 7.31 5.83 -10.68
C ASP A 98 7.76 4.60 -9.91
N LEU A 99 7.73 3.45 -10.58
CA LEU A 99 8.21 2.16 -10.07
C LEU A 99 9.41 1.66 -10.87
N SER A 100 10.08 2.54 -11.63
CA SER A 100 11.33 2.19 -12.32
C SER A 100 12.43 1.71 -11.37
N LYS A 101 12.31 2.04 -10.08
CA LYS A 101 13.11 1.57 -8.95
C LYS A 101 12.30 1.67 -7.65
N HIS A 102 12.83 1.13 -6.56
CA HIS A 102 12.20 1.29 -5.25
C HIS A 102 12.11 2.79 -4.87
N PRO A 103 10.96 3.30 -4.38
CA PRO A 103 10.77 4.74 -4.17
C PRO A 103 11.72 5.36 -3.15
N ASP A 104 12.15 4.57 -2.14
CA ASP A 104 13.04 4.99 -1.05
C ASP A 104 12.56 6.27 -0.34
N ILE A 105 11.25 6.45 -0.25
CA ILE A 105 10.64 7.60 0.41
C ILE A 105 10.60 7.33 1.90
N CYS A 106 11.35 8.13 2.66
CA CYS A 106 11.31 8.11 4.10
C CYS A 106 9.97 8.66 4.62
N VAL A 107 9.18 7.80 5.27
CA VAL A 107 7.90 8.15 5.90
C VAL A 107 8.02 7.93 7.41
N THR A 108 7.58 8.91 8.20
CA THR A 108 7.54 8.80 9.66
C THR A 108 6.48 7.77 10.08
N ILE A 109 6.87 6.86 10.98
CA ILE A 109 6.00 5.88 11.60
C ILE A 109 5.10 6.60 12.61
N GLU A 110 3.79 6.54 12.39
CA GLU A 110 2.81 7.29 13.20
C GLU A 110 2.38 6.55 14.47
N ASN A 111 2.56 5.23 14.53
CA ASN A 111 2.09 4.40 15.64
C ASN A 111 3.01 3.21 15.88
N GLY A 112 3.04 2.70 17.12
CA GLY A 112 3.72 1.45 17.48
C GLY A 112 5.12 1.64 18.09
N PRO A 113 5.85 0.55 18.35
CA PRO A 113 7.15 0.59 19.04
C PRO A 113 8.24 1.39 18.31
N ASN A 114 8.03 1.68 17.02
CA ASN A 114 8.94 2.47 16.19
C ASN A 114 8.40 3.86 15.85
N GLU A 115 7.36 4.34 16.56
CA GLU A 115 6.80 5.69 16.37
C GLU A 115 7.90 6.77 16.35
N GLY A 116 7.76 7.71 15.41
CA GLY A 116 8.72 8.79 15.19
C GLY A 116 9.96 8.40 14.37
N LYS A 117 10.22 7.10 14.15
CA LYS A 117 11.28 6.64 13.25
C LYS A 117 10.83 6.72 11.78
N CYS A 118 11.80 6.63 10.89
CA CYS A 118 11.58 6.56 9.45
C CYS A 118 11.45 5.10 8.97
N THR A 119 10.52 4.85 8.05
CA THR A 119 10.45 3.62 7.24
C THR A 119 10.39 3.97 5.75
N THR A 120 10.93 3.10 4.92
CA THR A 120 10.84 3.18 3.45
C THR A 120 9.91 2.12 2.86
N ALA A 121 9.13 1.44 3.71
CA ALA A 121 8.19 0.40 3.35
C ALA A 121 7.30 0.82 2.18
N SER A 122 7.42 0.09 1.07
CA SER A 122 6.75 0.38 -0.19
C SER A 122 6.31 -0.88 -0.94
N GLY A 123 5.33 -0.70 -1.80
CA GLY A 123 4.80 -1.73 -2.68
C GLY A 123 3.92 -2.76 -1.98
N ARG A 124 3.58 -3.79 -2.75
CA ARG A 124 2.60 -4.81 -2.37
C ARG A 124 3.01 -5.60 -1.12
N TYR A 125 4.31 -5.69 -0.87
CA TYR A 125 4.85 -6.47 0.23
C TYR A 125 5.58 -5.60 1.25
N GLN A 126 5.40 -4.27 1.15
CA GLN A 126 6.01 -3.28 2.05
C GLN A 126 7.52 -3.49 2.23
N PHE A 127 8.22 -3.79 1.13
CA PHE A 127 9.68 -3.90 1.14
C PHE A 127 10.31 -2.60 1.65
N LEU A 128 11.32 -2.72 2.51
CA LEU A 128 12.25 -1.62 2.76
C LEU A 128 13.21 -1.50 1.58
N ASN A 129 13.73 -0.29 1.34
CA ASN A 129 14.70 -0.07 0.26
C ASN A 129 15.90 -1.01 0.33
N THR A 130 16.46 -1.22 1.53
CA THR A 130 17.60 -2.12 1.76
C THR A 130 17.23 -3.57 1.50
N THR A 131 16.06 -4.02 1.96
CA THR A 131 15.57 -5.38 1.71
C THR A 131 15.32 -5.60 0.22
N TRP A 132 14.71 -4.63 -0.46
CA TRP A 132 14.53 -4.69 -1.91
C TRP A 132 15.87 -4.80 -2.63
N ALA A 133 16.83 -3.92 -2.32
CA ALA A 133 18.14 -3.94 -2.95
C ALA A 133 18.85 -5.30 -2.76
N GLU A 134 18.80 -5.86 -1.56
CA GLU A 134 19.38 -7.17 -1.25
C GLU A 134 18.69 -8.30 -2.04
N LYS A 135 17.36 -8.39 -1.96
CA LYS A 135 16.62 -9.51 -2.56
C LYS A 135 16.49 -9.38 -4.07
N ALA A 136 16.38 -8.18 -4.61
CA ALA A 136 16.40 -7.98 -6.05
C ALA A 136 17.77 -8.31 -6.66
N ALA A 137 18.87 -8.09 -5.93
CA ALA A 137 20.20 -8.49 -6.40
C ALA A 137 20.34 -10.01 -6.60
N GLU A 138 19.60 -10.79 -5.81
CA GLU A 138 19.60 -12.25 -5.87
C GLU A 138 18.53 -12.80 -6.83
N TYR A 139 17.33 -12.22 -6.82
CA TYR A 139 16.14 -12.84 -7.43
C TYR A 139 15.56 -12.12 -8.65
N HIS A 140 15.92 -10.85 -8.90
CA HIS A 140 15.33 -10.08 -9.99
C HIS A 140 15.73 -10.68 -11.36
N PRO A 141 14.78 -11.02 -12.25
CA PRO A 141 15.11 -11.72 -13.50
C PRO A 141 15.77 -10.84 -14.54
N HIS A 142 15.42 -9.54 -14.57
CA HIS A 142 15.87 -8.61 -15.61
C HIS A 142 16.51 -7.34 -15.02
N PRO A 143 17.64 -7.45 -14.29
CA PRO A 143 18.30 -6.27 -13.76
C PRO A 143 18.81 -5.39 -14.91
N SER A 144 18.51 -4.10 -14.85
CA SER A 144 19.11 -3.09 -15.73
C SER A 144 20.59 -2.99 -15.41
N LYS A 145 21.44 -2.96 -16.42
CA LYS A 145 22.90 -2.91 -16.26
C LYS A 145 23.46 -1.71 -16.99
N PHE A 146 24.20 -0.86 -16.28
CA PHE A 146 25.01 0.19 -16.86
C PHE A 146 26.41 0.17 -16.26
N LEU A 147 27.42 -0.19 -17.05
CA LEU A 147 28.77 -0.48 -16.56
C LEU A 147 28.74 -1.50 -15.41
N LEU A 148 29.26 -1.13 -14.23
CA LEU A 148 29.27 -1.96 -13.02
C LEU A 148 28.01 -1.79 -12.16
N TRP A 149 27.11 -0.88 -12.53
CA TRP A 149 25.90 -0.57 -11.78
C TRP A 149 24.76 -1.47 -12.22
N LYS A 150 24.07 -2.07 -11.25
CA LYS A 150 22.82 -2.77 -11.46
C LYS A 150 21.69 -1.95 -10.84
N ASP A 151 20.61 -1.81 -11.59
CA ASP A 151 19.37 -1.22 -11.10
C ASP A 151 18.24 -2.25 -11.24
N TYR A 152 17.30 -2.23 -10.30
CA TYR A 152 16.26 -3.24 -10.17
C TYR A 152 14.89 -2.57 -10.17
N SER A 153 14.13 -2.85 -11.23
CA SER A 153 12.81 -2.28 -11.42
C SER A 153 11.85 -2.76 -10.33
N PHE A 154 11.12 -1.82 -9.73
CA PHE A 154 10.14 -2.10 -8.69
C PHE A 154 8.73 -2.19 -9.24
N GLU A 155 8.58 -2.41 -10.56
CA GLU A 155 7.28 -2.58 -11.22
C GLU A 155 6.54 -3.81 -10.67
N PRO A 156 5.20 -3.85 -10.78
CA PRO A 156 4.37 -4.89 -10.16
C PRO A 156 4.82 -6.34 -10.42
N GLU A 157 5.20 -6.64 -11.67
CA GLU A 157 5.66 -7.98 -12.05
C GLU A 157 6.93 -8.38 -11.28
N PHE A 158 7.89 -7.46 -11.11
CA PHE A 158 9.15 -7.75 -10.44
C PHE A 158 9.03 -7.79 -8.92
N GLN A 159 8.11 -7.01 -8.33
CA GLN A 159 7.78 -7.17 -6.90
C GLN A 159 7.31 -8.61 -6.61
N ASP A 160 6.43 -9.13 -7.46
CA ASP A 160 5.94 -10.51 -7.35
C ASP A 160 7.05 -11.53 -7.60
N GLU A 161 7.79 -11.42 -8.71
CA GLU A 161 8.81 -12.41 -9.09
C GLU A 161 9.96 -12.51 -8.08
N VAL A 162 10.42 -11.37 -7.55
CA VAL A 162 11.44 -11.32 -6.50
C VAL A 162 10.92 -12.01 -5.25
N LEU A 163 9.71 -11.66 -4.80
CA LEU A 163 9.14 -12.30 -3.61
C LEU A 163 8.91 -13.80 -3.83
N TYR A 164 8.34 -14.20 -4.96
CA TYR A 164 8.07 -15.59 -5.28
C TYR A 164 9.34 -16.44 -5.20
N LYS A 165 10.41 -16.00 -5.89
CA LYS A 165 11.68 -16.72 -5.88
C LYS A 165 12.29 -16.76 -4.48
N TRP A 166 12.23 -15.65 -3.74
CA TRP A 166 12.72 -15.61 -2.36
C TRP A 166 11.95 -16.57 -1.45
N LEU A 167 10.61 -16.62 -1.53
CA LEU A 167 9.80 -17.56 -0.75
C LEU A 167 10.03 -19.03 -1.14
N THR A 168 10.40 -19.30 -2.38
CA THR A 168 10.71 -20.66 -2.86
C THR A 168 12.17 -21.07 -2.66
N ASP A 169 13.05 -20.17 -2.21
CA ASP A 169 14.41 -20.52 -1.89
C ASP A 169 14.50 -21.17 -0.49
N SER A 170 14.57 -22.50 -0.48
CA SER A 170 14.68 -23.25 0.78
C SER A 170 15.95 -22.95 1.57
N HIS A 171 17.02 -22.48 0.92
CA HIS A 171 18.25 -22.11 1.61
C HIS A 171 18.05 -20.83 2.43
N SER A 172 17.44 -19.80 1.84
CA SER A 172 17.09 -18.56 2.54
C SER A 172 16.20 -18.76 3.77
N TRP A 173 15.31 -19.75 3.73
CA TRP A 173 14.36 -20.02 4.82
C TRP A 173 14.74 -21.20 5.72
N ASN A 174 15.83 -21.90 5.41
CA ASN A 174 16.23 -23.15 6.06
C ASN A 174 15.10 -24.20 6.13
N THR A 175 14.18 -24.15 5.17
CA THR A 175 13.04 -25.08 5.01
C THR A 175 12.37 -24.85 3.66
N ASP A 176 11.63 -25.85 3.17
CA ASP A 176 10.80 -25.70 1.97
C ASP A 176 9.39 -25.22 2.37
N ILE A 177 9.13 -23.93 2.14
CA ILE A 177 7.83 -23.31 2.41
C ILE A 177 6.72 -23.96 1.58
N THR A 178 7.00 -24.35 0.33
CA THR A 178 6.00 -24.98 -0.55
C THR A 178 5.50 -26.28 0.07
N LEU A 179 6.43 -27.14 0.53
CA LEU A 179 6.08 -28.41 1.17
C LEU A 179 5.31 -28.22 2.48
N LEU A 180 5.62 -27.18 3.27
CA LEU A 180 4.85 -26.85 4.48
C LEU A 180 3.42 -26.45 4.12
N LEU A 181 3.25 -25.57 3.12
CA LEU A 181 1.93 -25.13 2.69
C LEU A 181 1.09 -26.27 2.09
N GLU A 182 1.70 -27.18 1.34
CA GLU A 182 1.03 -28.37 0.79
C GLU A 182 0.54 -29.33 1.89
N LYS A 183 1.26 -29.39 3.02
CA LYS A 183 0.83 -30.11 4.24
C LYS A 183 -0.22 -29.37 5.07
N GLY A 184 -0.56 -28.13 4.69
CA GLY A 184 -1.52 -27.30 5.40
C GLY A 184 -0.94 -26.55 6.61
N GLU A 185 0.39 -26.52 6.76
CA GLU A 185 1.12 -25.92 7.90
C GLU A 185 1.20 -24.39 7.80
N ILE A 186 0.09 -23.72 7.45
CA ILE A 186 0.05 -22.26 7.24
C ILE A 186 0.46 -21.48 8.49
N GLU A 187 0.07 -21.93 9.69
CA GLU A 187 0.44 -21.27 10.95
C GLU A 187 1.97 -21.28 11.16
N GLN A 188 2.61 -22.41 10.84
CA GLN A 188 4.06 -22.54 10.94
C GLN A 188 4.75 -21.61 9.92
N VAL A 189 4.22 -21.53 8.70
CA VAL A 189 4.74 -20.63 7.67
C VAL A 189 4.58 -19.17 8.09
N LEU A 190 3.41 -18.73 8.56
CA LEU A 190 3.22 -17.35 9.02
C LEU A 190 4.16 -16.99 10.18
N LYS A 191 4.35 -17.92 11.12
CA LYS A 191 5.31 -17.75 12.22
C LYS A 191 6.77 -17.68 11.74
N LEU A 192 7.14 -18.46 10.73
CA LEU A 192 8.47 -18.42 10.12
C LEU A 192 8.75 -17.05 9.46
N LEU A 193 7.74 -16.47 8.82
CA LEU A 193 7.85 -15.22 8.07
C LEU A 193 7.73 -13.95 8.92
N SER A 194 7.19 -14.04 10.14
CA SER A 194 6.91 -12.87 10.98
C SER A 194 8.12 -11.98 11.35
N PRO A 195 9.38 -12.48 11.41
CA PRO A 195 10.52 -11.60 11.59
C PRO A 195 10.78 -10.67 10.40
N THR A 196 10.34 -11.05 9.20
CA THR A 196 10.43 -10.22 7.98
C THR A 196 9.22 -9.29 7.87
N TRP A 197 8.03 -9.80 8.15
CA TRP A 197 6.77 -9.08 8.09
C TRP A 197 6.09 -9.10 9.45
N THR A 198 6.36 -8.09 10.27
CA THR A 198 5.84 -8.03 11.66
C THR A 198 4.32 -8.05 11.70
N SER A 199 3.65 -7.55 10.66
CA SER A 199 2.19 -7.52 10.55
C SER A 199 1.55 -8.91 10.47
N LEU A 200 2.30 -9.97 10.12
CA LEU A 200 1.81 -11.35 10.10
C LEU A 200 1.48 -11.89 11.51
N GLY A 201 1.74 -11.11 12.56
CA GLY A 201 1.57 -11.50 13.95
C GLY A 201 2.79 -12.23 14.49
N TYR A 202 2.70 -12.78 15.70
CA TYR A 202 3.81 -13.52 16.36
C TYR A 202 5.08 -12.70 16.67
N GLY A 203 5.04 -11.38 16.43
CA GLY A 203 6.04 -10.38 16.82
C GLY A 203 5.47 -9.30 17.75
N ILE A 204 6.16 -8.16 17.86
CA ILE A 204 5.76 -7.05 18.77
C ILE A 204 4.58 -6.21 18.26
N GLU A 205 4.18 -6.37 17.00
CA GLU A 205 3.10 -5.62 16.35
C GLU A 205 2.00 -6.59 15.88
N ASN A 206 1.09 -6.97 16.78
CA ASN A 206 -0.10 -7.73 16.37
C ASN A 206 -1.04 -6.83 15.55
N ASN A 207 -1.28 -7.18 14.30
CA ASN A 207 -2.30 -6.54 13.45
C ASN A 207 -3.69 -7.15 13.77
N SER A 208 -4.76 -6.36 13.63
CA SER A 208 -6.14 -6.85 13.74
C SER A 208 -6.46 -7.98 12.75
N MET A 209 -5.69 -8.07 11.66
CA MET A 209 -5.81 -9.09 10.63
C MET A 209 -5.09 -10.40 10.94
N SER A 210 -4.09 -10.43 11.84
CA SER A 210 -3.18 -11.59 11.99
C SER A 210 -3.93 -12.89 12.31
N GLN A 211 -4.96 -12.84 13.16
CA GLN A 211 -5.81 -13.99 13.51
C GLN A 211 -6.65 -14.54 12.34
N TYR A 212 -6.83 -13.76 11.28
CA TYR A 212 -7.64 -14.10 10.10
C TYR A 212 -6.79 -14.53 8.89
N LEU A 213 -5.46 -14.37 8.96
CA LEU A 213 -4.55 -14.69 7.84
C LEU A 213 -4.62 -16.16 7.41
N PRO A 214 -4.75 -17.16 8.31
CA PRO A 214 -4.93 -18.56 7.90
C PRO A 214 -6.21 -18.79 7.10
N GLN A 215 -7.31 -18.13 7.44
CA GLN A 215 -8.59 -18.23 6.74
C GLN A 215 -8.53 -17.50 5.40
N ILE A 216 -7.88 -16.33 5.37
CA ILE A 216 -7.61 -15.57 4.14
C ILE A 216 -6.78 -16.41 3.18
N TYR A 217 -5.70 -17.04 3.66
CA TYR A 217 -4.88 -17.95 2.88
C TYR A 217 -5.70 -19.10 2.27
N LYS A 218 -6.52 -19.79 3.07
CA LYS A 218 -7.37 -20.88 2.59
C LYS A 218 -8.36 -20.43 1.51
N LYS A 219 -8.90 -19.21 1.62
CA LYS A 219 -9.77 -18.62 0.60
C LYS A 219 -8.98 -18.36 -0.69
N LEU A 220 -7.86 -17.66 -0.59
CA LEU A 220 -7.02 -17.29 -1.73
C LEU A 220 -6.44 -18.52 -2.44
N LEU A 221 -6.08 -19.56 -1.68
CA LEU A 221 -5.62 -20.83 -2.24
C LEU A 221 -6.69 -21.49 -3.11
N LYS A 222 -7.96 -21.47 -2.69
CA LYS A 222 -9.05 -21.99 -3.53
C LYS A 222 -9.17 -21.22 -4.85
N GLU A 223 -8.98 -19.90 -4.81
CA GLU A 223 -8.98 -19.06 -6.02
C GLU A 223 -7.78 -19.38 -6.94
N GLU A 224 -6.56 -19.45 -6.39
CA GLU A 224 -5.36 -19.78 -7.17
C GLU A 224 -5.43 -21.19 -7.78
N LEU A 225 -6.03 -22.16 -7.08
CA LEU A 225 -6.24 -23.51 -7.59
C LEU A 225 -7.32 -23.58 -8.68
N ALA A 226 -8.36 -22.74 -8.59
CA ALA A 226 -9.42 -22.67 -9.60
C ALA A 226 -8.94 -21.97 -10.88
N ASN A 227 -8.01 -21.02 -10.77
CA ASN A 227 -7.50 -20.23 -11.88
C ASN A 227 -6.26 -20.84 -12.58
N LYS A 228 -6.05 -22.17 -12.48
CA LYS A 228 -4.97 -22.87 -13.20
C LYS A 228 -5.16 -22.67 -14.71
N THR A 229 -4.42 -21.71 -15.27
CA THR A 229 -4.24 -21.49 -16.70
C THR A 229 -2.76 -21.54 -17.02
#